data_AF-B4EDK6-F1
#
_entry.id   AF-B4EDK6-F1
#
_cell.length_a   1.000
_cell.length_b   1.000
_cell.length_c   1.000
_cell.angle_alpha   90.00
_cell.angle_beta   90.00
_cell.angle_gamma   90.00
#
_symmetry.space_group_name_H-M   'P 1'
#
loop_
_entity.id
_entity.type
_entity.pdbx_description
1 polymer ?
#
loop_
_entity_poly.entity_id
_entity_poly.type
_entity_poly.pdbx_seq_one_letter_code
_entity_poly.pdbx_strand_id
1 'polypeptide(L)' 'MTLDEIPPVLSVKQFCSIIAKSKSWIYEEWKREGSDLPKPFKIGSATRILGEATANYLKKKSNPDRE' A
#
# COMPACT_ATOMS: atom_id res chain seq x y z
N MET A 1 -0.89 15.29 1.11
CA MET A 1 0.24 14.51 0.56
C MET A 1 0.05 14.43 -0.93
N THR A 2 0.85 15.17 -1.68
CA THR A 2 1.00 15.00 -3.13
C THR A 2 1.76 13.70 -3.39
N LEU A 3 1.46 13.02 -4.51
CA LEU A 3 2.03 11.71 -4.86
C LEU A 3 3.57 11.67 -4.88
N ASP A 4 4.22 12.82 -5.03
CA ASP A 4 5.69 13.02 -5.01
C ASP A 4 6.36 12.79 -3.66
N GLU A 5 5.62 12.67 -2.56
CA GLU A 5 6.21 12.57 -1.21
C GLU A 5 6.22 11.14 -0.63
N ILE A 6 5.82 10.12 -1.39
CA ILE A 6 5.76 8.74 -0.86
C ILE A 6 7.20 8.21 -0.70
N PRO A 7 7.63 7.86 0.54
CA PRO A 7 8.94 7.25 0.75
C PRO A 7 9.12 5.97 -0.07
N PRO A 8 10.34 5.66 -0.55
CA PRO A 8 10.59 4.47 -1.36
C PRO A 8 10.21 3.16 -0.64
N VAL A 9 10.30 3.18 0.70
CA VAL A 9 9.89 2.07 1.55
C VAL A 9 9.04 2.60 2.70
N LEU A 10 7.85 2.03 2.85
CA LEU A 10 6.89 2.39 3.88
C LEU A 10 6.88 1.34 4.99
N SER A 11 6.73 1.80 6.23
CA SER A 11 6.23 0.96 7.31
C SER A 11 4.74 0.67 7.14
N VAL A 12 4.25 -0.42 7.75
CA VAL A 12 2.81 -0.73 7.78
C VAL A 12 2.01 0.46 8.32
N LYS A 13 2.51 1.16 9.34
CA LYS A 13 1.83 2.33 9.92
C LYS A 13 1.67 3.47 8.90
N GLN A 14 2.74 3.81 8.17
CA GLN A 14 2.67 4.84 7.13
C GLN A 14 1.73 4.43 6.01
N PHE A 15 1.80 3.16 5.58
CA PHE A 15 0.90 2.63 4.56
C PHE A 15 -0.57 2.74 4.98
N CYS A 16 -0.91 2.35 6.22
CA CYS A 16 -2.25 2.53 6.78
C CYS A 16 -2.74 3.98 6.70
N SER A 17 -1.88 4.92 7.09
CA SER A 17 -2.19 6.35 7.06
C SER A 17 -2.44 6.85 5.63
N ILE A 18 -1.63 6.41 4.67
CA ILE A 18 -1.74 6.82 3.26
C ILE A 18 -3.05 6.35 2.64
N ILE A 19 -3.41 5.08 2.83
CA ILE A 19 -4.65 4.54 2.24
C ILE A 19 -5.89 4.78 3.11
N ALA A 20 -5.74 5.48 4.24
CA ALA A 20 -6.79 5.77 5.21
C ALA A 20 -7.59 4.52 5.66
N LYS A 21 -6.88 3.41 5.95
CA LYS A 21 -7.47 2.15 6.43
C LYS A 21 -6.82 1.68 7.72
N SER A 22 -7.56 0.92 8.51
CA SER A 22 -7.05 0.33 9.75
C SER A 22 -6.07 -0.80 9.46
N LYS A 23 -5.14 -1.02 10.38
CA LYS A 23 -4.16 -2.11 10.30
C LYS A 23 -4.86 -3.47 10.12
N SER A 24 -5.91 -3.74 10.90
CA SER A 24 -6.65 -5.00 10.82
C SER A 24 -7.27 -5.22 9.44
N TRP A 25 -7.88 -4.19 8.85
CA TRP A 25 -8.46 -4.29 7.51
C TRP A 25 -7.41 -4.65 6.46
N ILE A 26 -6.22 -4.04 6.53
CA ILE A 26 -5.12 -4.31 5.59
C ILE A 26 -4.62 -5.75 5.71
N TYR A 27 -4.48 -6.28 6.92
CA TYR A 27 -4.04 -7.67 7.10
C TYR A 27 -5.06 -8.68 6.58
N GLU A 28 -6.36 -8.42 6.77
CA GLU A 28 -7.40 -9.28 6.21
C GLU A 28 -7.42 -9.20 4.68
N GLU A 29 -7.28 -7.99 4.13
CA GLU A 29 -7.26 -7.81 2.68
C GLU A 29 -5.99 -8.38 2.04
N TRP A 30 -4.85 -8.45 2.74
CA TRP A 30 -3.66 -9.18 2.26
C TRP A 30 -3.82 -10.71 2.29
N LYS A 31 -4.73 -11.25 3.09
CA LYS A 31 -5.04 -12.70 3.10
C LYS A 31 -5.99 -13.09 1.98
N ARG A 32 -6.74 -12.14 1.42
CA ARG A 32 -7.64 -12.40 0.29
C ARG A 32 -6.85 -12.67 -0.98
N GLU A 33 -7.21 -13.75 -1.65
CA GLU A 33 -6.73 -14.02 -3.00
C GLU A 33 -7.25 -12.95 -3.97
N GLY A 34 -6.39 -12.49 -4.87
CA GLY A 34 -6.73 -11.41 -5.82
C GLY A 34 -6.72 -9.99 -5.23
N SER A 35 -6.16 -9.79 -4.03
CA SER A 35 -6.02 -8.46 -3.45
C SER A 35 -5.17 -7.53 -4.31
N ASP A 36 -5.74 -6.37 -4.66
CA ASP A 36 -5.03 -5.29 -5.34
C ASP A 36 -4.09 -4.50 -4.41
N LEU A 37 -4.07 -4.79 -3.10
CA LEU A 37 -3.18 -4.10 -2.18
C LEU A 37 -1.71 -4.41 -2.51
N PRO A 38 -0.83 -3.39 -2.44
CA PRO A 38 0.61 -3.57 -2.49
C PRO A 38 1.07 -4.68 -1.54
N LYS A 39 1.76 -5.69 -2.09
CA LYS A 39 2.21 -6.83 -1.31
C LYS A 39 3.27 -6.40 -0.29
N PRO A 40 3.15 -6.81 0.98
CA PRO A 40 4.16 -6.52 1.98
C PRO A 40 5.37 -7.44 1.77
N PHE A 41 6.54 -6.96 2.16
CA PHE A 41 7.78 -7.76 2.18
C PHE A 41 8.51 -7.57 3.50
N LYS A 42 9.47 -8.45 3.77
CA LYS A 42 10.28 -8.42 4.99
C LYS A 42 11.66 -7.85 4.71
N ILE A 43 12.10 -6.92 5.56
CA ILE A 43 13.51 -6.51 5.68
C ILE A 43 13.92 -6.83 7.13
N GLY A 44 14.67 -7.92 7.30
CA GLY A 44 14.88 -8.53 8.62
C GLY A 44 13.55 -8.91 9.27
N SER A 45 13.32 -8.46 10.50
CA SER A 45 12.04 -8.69 11.22
C SER A 45 10.92 -7.73 10.80
N ALA A 46 11.26 -6.60 10.18
CA ALA A 46 10.32 -5.53 9.87
C ALA A 46 9.50 -5.83 8.62
N THR A 47 8.18 -5.67 8.71
CA THR A 47 7.30 -5.65 7.53
C THR A 47 7.31 -4.27 6.88
N ARG A 48 7.55 -4.24 5.57
CA ARG A 48 7.65 -3.04 4.74
C ARG A 48 6.79 -3.18 3.48
N ILE A 49 6.48 -2.04 2.87
CA ILE A 49 5.71 -1.94 1.63
C ILE A 49 6.48 -1.03 0.68
N LEU A 50 6.52 -1.36 -0.62
CA LEU A 50 7.17 -0.50 -1.61
C LEU A 50 6.34 0.77 -1.83
N GLY A 51 7.00 1.91 -1.76
CA GLY A 51 6.40 3.22 -2.01
C GLY A 51 5.83 3.31 -3.42
N GLU A 52 6.59 2.84 -4.41
CA GLU A 52 6.17 2.81 -5.82
C GLU A 52 4.89 1.98 -6.01
N ALA A 53 4.82 0.78 -5.42
CA ALA A 53 3.62 -0.05 -5.49
C ALA A 53 2.40 0.65 -4.85
N THR A 54 2.64 1.38 -3.74
CA THR A 54 1.61 2.20 -3.08
C THR A 54 1.15 3.36 -3.97
N ALA A 55 2.08 4.06 -4.61
CA ALA A 55 1.76 5.13 -5.56
C ALA A 55 0.94 4.60 -6.74
N ASN A 56 1.33 3.46 -7.31
CA ASN A 56 0.62 2.83 -8.42
C ASN A 56 -0.79 2.38 -8.01
N TYR A 57 -0.96 1.81 -6.82
CA TYR A 57 -2.27 1.47 -6.27
C TYR A 57 -3.18 2.70 -6.14
N LEU A 58 -2.66 3.81 -5.60
CA LEU A 58 -3.42 5.05 -5.47
C LEU A 58 -3.80 5.66 -6.82
N LYS A 59 -2.88 5.61 -7.80
CA LYS A 59 -3.15 6.07 -9.17
C LYS A 59 -4.25 5.25 -9.82
N LYS A 60 -4.20 3.92 -9.74
CA LYS A 60 -5.26 3.03 -10.26
C LYS A 60 -6.61 3.34 -9.61
N LYS A 61 -6.64 3.51 -8.28
CA LYS A 61 -7.89 3.86 -7.58
C LYS A 61 -8.43 5.26 -7.91
N SER A 62 -7.54 6.20 -8.22
CA SER A 62 -7.95 7.56 -8.57
C SER A 62 -8.42 7.69 -10.02
N ASN A 63 -8.16 6.69 -10.86
CA ASN A 63 -8.50 6.73 -12.28
C ASN A 63 -8.97 5.34 -12.77
N PRO A 64 -10.22 4.92 -12.45
CA PRO A 64 -10.75 3.60 -12.80
C PRO A 64 -11.03 3.40 -14.31
N ASP A 65 -10.86 4.42 -15.16
CA ASP A 65 -11.30 4.47 -16.56
C ASP A 65 -10.17 4.38 -17.62
N ARG A 66 -9.03 3.77 -17.30
CA ARG A 66 -7.99 3.47 -18.31
C ARG A 66 -7.47 2.05 -18.17
N GLU A 67 -8.23 1.11 -18.71
CA GLU A 67 -7.72 -0.17 -19.23
C GLU A 67 -8.33 -0.44 -20.61
#